data_AF-A0A3D2FDR1-F1
#
_entry.id   AF-A0A3D2FDR1-F1
#
_cell.length_a   1.000
_cell.length_b   1.000
_cell.length_c   1.000
_cell.angle_alpha   90.00
_cell.angle_beta   90.00
_cell.angle_gamma   90.00
#
_symmetry.space_group_name_H-M   'P 1'
#
loop_
_entity.id
_entity.type
_entity.pdbx_description
1 polymer ?
#
loop_
_entity_poly.entity_id
_entity_poly.type
_entity_poly.pdbx_seq_one_letter_code
_entity_poly.pdbx_strand_id
1 'polypeptide(L)'
;MIESEAALDQHGDPYAVVPALSLVGVRGITRRAPSDQIEVITLTFEAEQVIYAEGNLLAHCPASCVSLDTMLNRDQNAYEVLSVKDATFLAECLMMEDNTAAHAQAA
;
A
#
# COMPACT_ATOMS: atom_id res chain seq x y z
N MET A 1 0.32 1.63 1.93
CA MET A 1 1.57 1.21 1.27
C MET A 1 2.18 0.12 2.12
N ILE A 2 2.78 -0.89 1.51
CA ILE A 2 3.38 -2.04 2.18
C ILE A 2 4.85 -2.13 1.79
N GLU A 3 5.68 -2.62 2.70
CA GLU A 3 7.08 -2.98 2.46
C GLU A 3 7.17 -4.51 2.32
N SER A 4 7.84 -5.00 1.28
CA SER A 4 7.99 -6.44 1.01
C SER A 4 9.19 -6.72 0.11
N GLU A 5 9.88 -7.84 0.35
CA GLU A 5 10.94 -8.32 -0.54
C GLU A 5 10.39 -8.67 -1.93
N ALA A 6 9.19 -9.26 -2.01
CA ALA A 6 8.54 -9.53 -3.29
C ALA A 6 8.24 -8.25 -4.10
N ALA A 7 7.98 -7.12 -3.44
CA ALA A 7 7.84 -5.84 -4.13
C ALA A 7 9.17 -5.38 -4.73
N LEU A 8 10.27 -5.52 -3.97
CA LEU A 8 11.62 -5.21 -4.45
C LEU A 8 11.97 -6.05 -5.69
N ASP A 9 11.70 -7.36 -5.65
CA ASP A 9 12.01 -8.26 -6.75
C ASP A 9 11.21 -7.95 -8.03
N GLN A 10 9.94 -7.53 -7.88
CA GLN A 10 9.04 -7.29 -9.02
C GLN A 10 9.13 -5.88 -9.59
N HIS A 11 9.35 -4.88 -8.73
CA HIS A 11 9.22 -3.47 -9.08
C HIS A 11 10.53 -2.69 -8.90
N GLY A 12 11.57 -3.30 -8.31
CA GLY A 12 12.85 -2.64 -8.02
C GLY A 12 12.79 -1.66 -6.85
N ASP A 13 11.66 -1.60 -6.13
CA ASP A 13 11.43 -0.78 -4.94
C ASP A 13 10.75 -1.68 -3.89
N PRO A 14 11.26 -1.75 -2.64
CA PRO A 14 10.67 -2.59 -1.60
C PRO A 14 9.28 -2.11 -1.16
N TYR A 15 8.82 -0.94 -1.60
CA TYR A 15 7.53 -0.41 -1.25
C TYR A 15 6.53 -0.42 -2.41
N ALA A 16 5.29 -0.81 -2.08
CA ALA A 16 4.19 -0.84 -3.03
C ALA A 16 2.91 -0.21 -2.47
N VAL A 17 2.19 0.53 -3.31
CA VAL A 17 0.85 1.03 -2.98
C VAL A 17 -0.18 0.02 -3.44
N VAL A 18 -0.88 -0.61 -2.49
CA VAL A 18 -1.86 -1.66 -2.76
C VAL A 18 -3.28 -1.22 -2.38
N PRO A 19 -4.31 -1.64 -3.12
CA PRO A 19 -5.70 -1.50 -2.68
C PRO A 19 -5.92 -2.24 -1.37
N ALA A 20 -6.49 -1.58 -0.35
CA ALA A 20 -6.71 -2.19 0.97
C ALA A 20 -7.52 -3.51 0.93
N LEU A 21 -8.36 -3.70 -0.10
CA LEU A 21 -9.10 -4.94 -0.30
C LEU A 21 -8.18 -6.15 -0.51
N SER A 22 -7.05 -6.01 -1.19
CA SER A 22 -6.18 -7.17 -1.47
C SER A 22 -5.52 -7.72 -0.20
N LEU A 23 -5.53 -6.98 0.90
CA LEU A 23 -4.95 -7.37 2.18
C LEU A 23 -5.89 -8.22 3.05
N VAL A 24 -7.14 -8.45 2.64
CA VAL A 24 -8.07 -9.29 3.42
C VAL A 24 -7.49 -10.70 3.57
N GLY A 25 -7.38 -11.16 4.81
CA GLY A 25 -6.76 -12.43 5.18
C GLY A 25 -5.30 -12.31 5.61
N VAL A 26 -4.58 -11.27 5.18
CA VAL A 26 -3.18 -11.05 5.60
C VAL A 26 -3.18 -10.69 7.07
N ARG A 27 -2.43 -11.43 7.90
CA ARG A 27 -2.28 -11.17 9.35
C ARG A 27 -3.63 -10.95 10.08
N GLY A 28 -4.68 -11.64 9.65
CA GLY A 28 -6.02 -11.54 10.25
C GLY A 28 -6.82 -10.29 9.85
N ILE A 29 -6.39 -9.52 8.85
CA ILE A 29 -7.14 -8.39 8.32
C ILE A 29 -8.50 -8.88 7.79
N THR A 30 -9.57 -8.27 8.25
CA THR A 30 -10.94 -8.59 7.84
C THR A 30 -11.70 -7.32 7.48
N ARG A 31 -12.69 -7.46 6.59
CA ARG A 31 -13.63 -6.37 6.32
C ARG A 31 -14.61 -6.26 7.48
N ARG A 32 -14.72 -5.06 8.04
CA ARG A 32 -15.71 -4.74 9.06
C ARG A 32 -16.44 -3.47 8.68
N ALA A 33 -17.77 -3.50 8.79
CA ALA A 33 -18.55 -2.27 8.68
C ALA A 33 -18.25 -1.35 9.87
N PRO A 34 -18.18 -0.03 9.66
CA PRO A 34 -18.03 0.95 10.74
C PRO A 34 -19.17 0.79 11.75
N SER A 35 -18.84 0.76 13.05
CA SER A 35 -19.85 0.67 14.12
C SER A 35 -20.53 2.01 14.41
N ASP A 36 -19.84 3.10 14.09
CA ASP A 36 -20.20 4.46 14.43
C ASP A 36 -20.10 5.38 13.20
N GLN A 37 -20.53 6.63 13.35
CA GLN A 37 -20.41 7.63 12.29
C GLN A 37 -18.94 7.83 11.91
N ILE A 38 -18.64 7.77 10.61
CA ILE A 38 -17.31 8.09 10.09
C ILE A 38 -17.26 9.54 9.64
N GLU A 39 -16.15 10.21 9.95
CA GLU A 39 -15.70 11.42 9.27
C GLU A 39 -14.57 11.07 8.30
N VAL A 40 -14.63 11.62 7.08
CA VAL A 40 -13.59 11.42 6.06
C VAL A 40 -12.75 12.68 5.98
N ILE A 41 -11.46 12.55 6.28
CA ILE A 41 -10.48 13.64 6.19
C ILE A 41 -9.54 13.33 5.02
N THR A 42 -9.42 14.27 4.08
CA THR A 42 -8.49 14.16 2.96
C THR A 42 -7.34 15.13 3.16
N LEU A 43 -6.11 14.59 3.21
CA LEU A 43 -4.89 15.40 3.25
C LEU A 43 -4.48 15.76 1.82
N THR A 44 -4.14 17.02 1.60
CA THR A 44 -3.71 17.55 0.31
C THR A 44 -2.33 18.15 0.41
N PHE A 45 -1.45 17.77 -0.52
CA PHE A 45 -0.08 18.28 -0.60
C PHE A 45 0.18 18.88 -1.98
N GLU A 46 1.14 19.81 -2.07
CA GLU A 46 1.54 20.43 -3.33
C GLU A 46 2.26 19.43 -4.25
N ALA A 47 3.12 18.60 -3.67
CA ALA A 47 3.81 17.51 -4.35
C ALA A 47 3.35 16.16 -3.78
N GLU A 48 3.67 15.07 -4.48
CA GLU A 48 3.48 13.71 -3.95
C GLU A 48 4.25 13.53 -2.65
N GLN A 49 3.62 12.88 -1.67
CA GLN A 49 4.21 12.59 -0.36
C GLN A 49 3.89 11.15 0.05
N VAL A 50 4.78 10.57 0.85
CA VAL A 50 4.51 9.37 1.65
C VAL A 50 4.61 9.77 3.11
N ILE A 51 3.54 9.57 3.87
CA ILE A 51 3.47 9.96 5.28
C ILE A 51 3.30 8.75 6.19
N TYR A 52 3.86 8.84 7.39
CA TYR A 52 3.56 7.93 8.48
C TYR A 52 2.35 8.44 9.26
N ALA A 53 1.37 7.57 9.45
CA ALA A 53 0.21 7.79 10.30
C ALA A 53 0.21 6.79 11.47
N GLU A 54 -0.79 6.93 12.35
CA GLU A 54 -0.97 6.05 13.51
C GLU A 54 -1.08 4.57 13.09
N GLY A 55 -0.65 3.66 13.96
CA GLY A 55 -0.68 2.22 13.68
C GLY A 55 0.35 1.73 12.66
N ASN A 56 1.46 2.44 12.46
CA ASN A 56 2.49 2.14 11.45
C ASN A 56 1.98 2.17 10.00
N LEU A 57 0.91 2.94 9.75
CA LEU A 57 0.39 3.10 8.41
C LEU A 57 1.31 4.01 7.59
N LEU A 58 1.85 3.49 6.49
CA LEU A 58 2.41 4.28 5.41
C LEU A 58 1.31 4.64 4.41
N ALA A 59 1.00 5.93 4.31
CA ALA A 59 -0.01 6.46 3.39
C ALA A 59 0.67 7.18 2.23
N HIS A 60 0.34 6.76 1.00
CA HIS A 60 0.68 7.48 -0.21
C HIS A 60 -0.33 8.61 -0.43
N CYS A 61 0.17 9.82 -0.61
CA CYS A 61 -0.63 11.02 -0.84
C CYS A 61 -0.23 11.61 -2.19
N PRO A 62 -1.05 11.41 -3.25
CA PRO A 62 -0.77 12.02 -4.53
C PRO A 62 -0.85 13.55 -4.44
N ALA A 63 -0.15 14.24 -5.33
CA ALA A 63 -0.22 15.70 -5.43
C ALA A 63 -1.68 16.16 -5.64
N SER A 64 -2.10 17.17 -4.91
CA SER A 64 -3.48 17.68 -4.89
C SER A 64 -3.89 18.42 -6.17
N CYS A 65 -2.90 18.97 -6.87
CA CYS A 65 -3.06 19.73 -8.08
C CYS A 65 -2.54 18.90 -9.25
N VAL A 66 -3.46 18.40 -10.09
CA VAL A 66 -3.10 17.85 -11.39
C VAL A 66 -3.15 19.01 -12.39
N SER A 67 -2.03 19.69 -12.59
CA SER A 67 -1.93 20.67 -13.67
C SER A 67 -1.98 19.95 -15.03
N LEU A 68 -2.29 20.66 -16.11
CA LEU A 68 -2.27 20.06 -17.45
C LEU A 68 -0.87 19.50 -17.78
N ASP A 69 0.18 20.19 -17.31
CA ASP A 69 1.57 19.74 -17.41
C ASP A 69 1.80 18.44 -16.61
N THR A 70 1.20 18.32 -15.41
CA THR A 70 1.25 17.10 -14.60
C THR A 70 0.51 15.93 -15.26
N MET A 71 -0.61 16.19 -15.94
CA MET A 71 -1.33 15.16 -16.71
C MET A 71 -0.54 14.64 -17.90
N LEU A 72 0.17 15.54 -18.59
CA LEU A 72 0.97 15.23 -19.76
C LEU A 72 2.31 14.58 -19.38
N ASN A 73 2.88 14.93 -18.23
CA ASN A 73 4.12 14.36 -17.69
C ASN A 73 3.84 13.31 -16.60
N ARG A 74 3.00 12.30 -16.93
CA ARG A 74 2.61 11.20 -16.03
C ARG A 74 3.80 10.48 -15.35
N ASP A 75 5.00 10.56 -15.94
CA ASP A 75 6.26 9.99 -15.43
C ASP A 75 6.76 10.57 -14.09
N GLN A 76 6.08 11.55 -13.49
CA GLN A 76 6.49 12.14 -12.20
C GLN A 76 5.86 11.50 -10.95
N ASN A 77 4.91 10.57 -11.07
CA ASN A 77 4.37 9.93 -9.88
C ASN A 77 5.33 8.83 -9.40
N ALA A 78 5.90 8.97 -8.20
CA ALA A 78 6.91 8.04 -7.69
C ALA A 78 6.30 6.66 -7.41
N TYR A 79 5.03 6.60 -7.02
CA TYR A 79 4.29 5.36 -6.82
C TYR A 79 2.96 5.31 -7.58
N GLU A 80 2.70 4.19 -8.24
CA GLU A 80 1.39 3.85 -8.80
C GLU A 80 0.64 2.88 -7.87
N VAL A 81 -0.69 3.00 -7.80
CA VAL A 81 -1.52 2.02 -7.11
C VAL A 81 -1.56 0.74 -7.94
N LEU A 82 -1.05 -0.35 -7.38
CA LEU A 82 -1.02 -1.65 -8.04
C LEU A 82 -2.42 -2.13 -8.43
N SER A 83 -2.48 -2.87 -9.53
CA SER A 83 -3.70 -3.56 -9.94
C SER A 83 -4.13 -4.54 -8.85
N VAL A 84 -5.43 -4.84 -8.76
CA VAL A 84 -5.93 -5.82 -7.78
C VAL A 84 -5.22 -7.17 -7.93
N LYS A 85 -4.88 -7.56 -9.16
CA LYS A 85 -4.17 -8.82 -9.43
C LYS A 85 -2.77 -8.81 -8.82
N ASP A 86 -1.95 -7.79 -9.12
CA ASP A 86 -0.57 -7.71 -8.65
C ASP A 86 -0.52 -7.48 -7.13
N ALA A 87 -1.45 -6.68 -6.62
CA ALA A 87 -1.61 -6.45 -5.19
C ALA A 87 -2.06 -7.71 -4.42
N THR A 88 -2.85 -8.59 -5.04
CA THR A 88 -3.25 -9.88 -4.44
C THR A 88 -2.08 -10.84 -4.45
N PHE A 89 -1.33 -10.91 -5.55
CA PHE A 89 -0.10 -11.70 -5.61
C PHE A 89 0.89 -11.27 -4.51
N LEU A 90 1.11 -9.97 -4.35
CA LEU A 90 1.99 -9.45 -3.32
C LEU A 90 1.49 -9.77 -1.90
N ALA A 91 0.17 -9.75 -1.69
CA ALA A 91 -0.44 -10.18 -0.43
C ALA A 91 -0.22 -11.68 -0.15
N GLU A 92 -0.25 -12.54 -1.17
CA GLU A 92 0.08 -13.96 -1.03
C GLU A 92 1.55 -14.17 -0.67
N CYS A 93 2.48 -13.43 -1.28
CA CYS A 93 3.89 -13.45 -0.91
C CYS A 93 4.09 -13.11 0.57
N LEU A 94 3.46 -12.03 1.07
CA LEU A 94 3.50 -11.66 2.48
C LEU A 94 3.04 -12.79 3.41
N MET A 95 1.95 -13.49 3.06
CA MET A 95 1.47 -14.63 3.85
C MET A 95 2.46 -15.79 3.85
N MET A 96 3.13 -16.05 2.72
CA MET A 96 4.16 -17.09 2.63
C MET A 96 5.37 -16.74 3.48
N GLU A 97 5.87 -15.50 3.37
CA GLU A 97 6.99 -14.97 4.15
C GLU A 97 6.74 -15.13 5.65
N ASP A 98 5.56 -14.70 6.13
CA ASP A 98 5.13 -14.81 7.53
C ASP A 98 5.15 -16.27 8.01
N ASN A 99 4.70 -17.21 7.18
CA ASN A 99 4.70 -18.64 7.52
C ASN A 99 6.13 -19.21 7.62
N THR A 100 7.02 -18.88 6.67
CA THR A 100 8.43 -19.30 6.74
C THR A 100 9.14 -18.72 7.95
N ALA A 101 8.91 -17.45 8.27
CA ALA A 101 9.48 -16.81 9.45
C ALA A 101 9.02 -17.49 10.75
N ALA A 102 7.72 -17.80 10.87
CA ALA A 102 7.16 -18.51 12.01
C ALA A 102 7.77 -19.92 12.17
N HIS A 103 7.98 -20.65 11.07
CA HIS A 103 8.62 -21.97 11.12
C HIS A 103 10.10 -21.91 11.48
N ALA A 104 10.83 -20.90 11.02
CA ALA A 104 12.25 -20.70 11.36
C ALA A 104 12.46 -20.34 12.85
N GLN A 105 11.49 -19.67 13.47
CA GLN A 105 11.55 -19.29 14.90
C GLN A 105 11.16 -20.44 15.85
N ALA A 106 10.49 -21.48 15.36
CA ALA A 106 10.03 -22.63 16.13
C ALA A 106 11.01 -23.83 16.11
N ALA A 107 12.08 -23.75 15.32
CA ALA A 107 13.13 -24.76 15.17
C ALA A 107 14.40 -24.38 15.94
#